data_AF-A0A973R356-F1
#
_entry.id   AF-A0A973R356-F1
#
_cell.length_a   1.000
_cell.length_b   1.000
_cell.length_c   1.000
_cell.angle_alpha   90.00
_cell.angle_beta   90.00
_cell.angle_gamma   90.00
#
_symmetry.space_group_name_H-M   'P 1'
#
loop_
_entity.id
_entity.type
_entity.pdbx_description
1 polymer ?
#
loop_
_entity_poly.entity_id
_entity_poly.type
_entity_poly.pdbx_seq_one_letter_code
_entity_poly.pdbx_strand_id
1 'polypeptide(L)'
;MMVAPIGYAVYQSFFKVRRAGLFGGHQSTVFAGLANYTTALRDHDFVASIVRVALLGLVQVPIMLGLALLLALLLDSRSARLRKTFRLTFFLPYALPGAVAAVMWSFLLVKDLSPFTGPLSHLGITTDFLSPSWVPVSIGNMITWGWTGYNMLIIYSALQTIPAEVIEAAALDGCTGRRLAWSVKIPLVRPALGLTTVFSIIGTAQLYTEPAVLAGARIPGVSPKFSPIMNTTVSMDMGSQNLAAAESVVLAVVTLVLSFGFLKYNQRKGATA
;
A
#
# COMPACT_ATOMS: atom_id res chain seq x y z
N MET A 1 -11.29 1.65 23.84
CA MET A 1 -10.11 0.76 23.99
C MET A 1 -8.93 1.13 23.07
N MET A 2 -9.13 1.58 21.82
CA MET A 2 -8.00 1.99 20.94
C MET A 2 -7.37 3.36 21.25
N VAL A 3 -8.05 4.24 21.99
CA VAL A 3 -7.53 5.61 22.30
C VAL A 3 -6.38 5.59 23.31
N ALA A 4 -6.43 4.68 24.29
CA ALA A 4 -5.42 4.56 25.34
C ALA A 4 -4.00 4.26 24.82
N PRO A 5 -3.77 3.24 23.96
CA PRO A 5 -2.44 2.97 23.42
C PRO A 5 -1.93 4.08 22.48
N ILE A 6 -2.81 4.73 21.72
CA ILE A 6 -2.44 5.87 20.87
C ILE A 6 -1.96 7.05 21.73
N GLY A 7 -2.74 7.40 22.76
CA GLY A 7 -2.37 8.46 23.71
C GLY A 7 -1.06 8.15 24.43
N TYR A 8 -0.85 6.88 24.82
CA TYR A 8 0.40 6.44 25.43
C TYR A 8 1.61 6.55 24.49
N ALA A 9 1.46 6.15 23.22
CA ALA A 9 2.54 6.28 22.23
C ALA A 9 2.89 7.76 21.98
N VAL A 10 1.88 8.63 21.85
CA VAL A 10 2.10 10.08 21.73
C VAL A 10 2.79 10.62 22.97
N TYR A 11 2.36 10.23 24.17
CA TYR A 11 3.01 10.63 25.41
C TYR A 11 4.49 10.21 25.46
N GLN A 12 4.78 8.92 25.22
CA GLN A 12 6.14 8.36 25.22
C GLN A 12 7.06 9.05 24.22
N SER A 13 6.54 9.51 23.08
CA SER A 13 7.33 10.18 22.05
C SER A 13 8.00 11.48 22.52
N PHE A 14 7.49 12.12 23.59
CA PHE A 14 8.09 13.32 24.18
C PHE A 14 9.18 13.03 25.22
N PHE A 15 9.41 11.77 25.59
CA PHE A 15 10.40 11.39 26.61
C PHE A 15 11.64 10.77 25.99
N LYS A 16 12.78 10.82 26.66
CA LYS A 16 14.02 10.16 26.23
C LYS A 16 14.61 9.39 27.40
N VAL A 17 15.12 8.18 27.12
CA VAL A 17 15.87 7.43 28.12
C VAL A 17 17.28 8.01 28.17
N ARG A 18 17.64 8.65 29.28
CA ARG A 18 19.01 9.09 29.56
C ARG A 18 19.69 8.00 30.37
N ARG A 19 20.73 7.40 29.81
CA ARG A 19 21.61 6.47 30.51
C ARG A 19 22.79 7.27 31.09
N ALA A 20 22.95 7.27 32.41
CA ALA A 20 24.07 7.89 33.11
C ALA A 20 24.89 6.83 33.87
N GLY A 21 26.22 7.03 33.92
CA GLY A 21 27.19 6.12 34.57
C GLY A 21 28.06 5.32 33.58
N LEU A 22 29.27 4.95 34.00
CA LEU A 22 30.29 4.27 33.16
C LEU A 22 29.84 2.93 32.55
N PHE A 23 28.76 2.33 33.05
CA PHE A 23 28.20 1.06 32.56
C PHE A 23 26.66 1.09 32.37
N GLY A 24 26.06 2.29 32.24
CA GLY A 24 24.61 2.43 31.99
C GLY A 24 23.69 2.14 33.19
N GLY A 25 24.21 2.27 34.42
CA GLY A 25 23.54 1.82 35.64
C GLY A 25 22.28 2.60 36.06
N HIS A 26 22.10 3.84 35.61
CA HIS A 26 20.88 4.61 35.89
C HIS A 26 20.18 5.01 34.60
N GLN A 27 19.07 4.34 34.32
CA GLN A 27 18.12 4.75 33.29
C GLN A 27 17.10 5.69 33.92
N SER A 28 17.11 6.95 33.47
CA SER A 28 16.07 7.91 33.85
C SER A 28 15.32 8.34 32.58
N THR A 29 14.00 8.27 32.64
CA THR A 29 13.13 8.77 31.57
C THR A 29 12.96 10.26 31.80
N VAL A 30 13.59 11.07 30.95
CA VAL A 30 13.53 12.53 31.05
C VAL A 30 12.62 13.09 29.97
N PHE A 31 11.87 14.15 30.29
CA PHE A 31 11.11 14.88 29.29
C PHE A 31 12.08 15.56 28.32
N ALA A 32 12.02 15.19 27.05
CA ALA A 32 12.93 15.64 26.00
C ALA A 32 12.23 16.55 24.98
N GLY A 33 10.95 16.88 25.20
CA GLY A 33 10.15 17.70 24.29
C GLY A 33 10.17 17.13 22.88
N LEU A 34 10.59 17.94 21.90
CA LEU A 34 10.60 17.56 20.49
C LEU A 34 11.89 16.87 20.02
N ALA A 35 12.82 16.52 20.91
CA ALA A 35 14.14 16.00 20.53
C ALA A 35 14.06 14.70 19.70
N ASN A 36 13.15 13.78 20.02
CA ASN A 36 12.99 12.54 19.25
C ASN A 36 12.48 12.82 17.83
N TYR A 37 11.58 13.79 17.66
CA TYR A 37 11.11 14.21 16.35
C TYR A 37 12.24 14.83 15.51
N THR A 38 13.07 15.68 16.12
CA THR A 38 14.25 16.22 15.42
C THR A 38 15.25 15.15 15.03
N THR A 39 15.39 14.11 15.87
CA THR A 39 16.26 12.96 15.58
C THR A 39 15.70 12.14 14.42
N ALA A 40 14.41 11.80 14.46
CA ALA A 40 13.74 11.05 13.41
C ALA A 40 13.77 11.79 12.06
N LEU A 41 13.49 13.09 12.05
CA LEU A 41 13.49 13.90 10.81
C LEU A 41 14.89 14.19 10.27
N ARG A 42 15.94 14.00 11.08
CA ARG A 42 17.35 14.06 10.63
C ARG A 42 17.92 12.70 10.29
N ASP A 43 17.23 11.61 10.59
CA ASP A 43 17.62 10.27 10.16
C ASP A 43 17.37 10.13 8.65
N HIS A 44 18.46 10.09 7.89
CA HIS A 44 18.41 9.92 6.45
C HIS A 44 17.73 8.60 6.04
N ASP A 45 17.89 7.52 6.82
CA ASP A 45 17.25 6.24 6.52
C ASP A 45 15.74 6.35 6.68
N PHE A 46 15.28 6.99 7.77
CA PHE A 46 13.86 7.18 8.04
C PHE A 46 13.20 8.03 6.95
N VAL A 47 13.76 9.20 6.65
CA VAL A 47 13.20 10.10 5.63
C VAL A 47 13.24 9.44 4.25
N ALA A 48 14.33 8.75 3.89
CA ALA A 48 14.41 8.01 2.64
C ALA A 48 13.38 6.88 2.56
N SER A 49 13.07 6.20 3.66
CA SER A 49 12.05 5.16 3.70
C SER A 49 10.64 5.72 3.44
N ILE A 50 10.32 6.90 4.00
CA ILE A 50 9.05 7.60 3.75
C ILE A 50 8.94 7.96 2.27
N VAL A 51 9.98 8.57 1.70
CA VAL A 51 10.00 8.96 0.28
C VAL A 51 9.88 7.74 -0.62
N ARG A 52 10.59 6.65 -0.32
CA ARG A 52 10.54 5.40 -1.09
C ARG A 52 9.13 4.81 -1.11
N VAL A 53 8.48 4.70 0.05
CA VAL A 53 7.10 4.18 0.14
C VAL A 53 6.10 5.13 -0.52
N ALA A 54 6.28 6.45 -0.39
CA ALA A 54 5.43 7.43 -1.06
C ALA A 54 5.55 7.36 -2.59
N LEU A 55 6.77 7.26 -3.13
CA LEU A 55 7.01 7.10 -4.56
C LEU A 55 6.47 5.77 -5.09
N LEU A 56 6.65 4.68 -4.35
CA LEU A 56 6.06 3.38 -4.66
C LEU A 56 4.54 3.50 -4.74
N GLY A 57 3.89 4.06 -3.72
CA GLY A 57 2.44 4.22 -3.67
C GLY A 57 1.88 5.13 -4.76
N LEU A 58 2.60 6.21 -5.10
CA LEU A 58 2.19 7.15 -6.15
C LEU A 58 2.03 6.47 -7.51
N VAL A 59 2.84 5.46 -7.82
CA VAL A 59 2.79 4.72 -9.08
C VAL A 59 1.93 3.46 -8.95
N GLN A 60 2.15 2.69 -7.89
CA GLN A 60 1.53 1.39 -7.70
C GLN A 60 0.01 1.49 -7.44
N VAL A 61 -0.44 2.44 -6.62
CA VAL A 61 -1.87 2.56 -6.26
C VAL A 61 -2.73 2.89 -7.49
N PRO A 62 -2.39 3.86 -8.36
CA PRO A 62 -3.14 4.10 -9.58
C PRO A 62 -3.18 2.89 -10.53
N ILE A 63 -2.07 2.18 -10.68
CA ILE A 63 -2.01 0.97 -11.52
C ILE A 63 -2.96 -0.10 -10.97
N MET A 64 -2.87 -0.40 -9.67
CA MET A 64 -3.71 -1.40 -9.02
C MET A 64 -5.19 -1.05 -9.13
N LEU A 65 -5.57 0.20 -8.88
CA LEU A 65 -6.97 0.64 -8.96
C LEU A 65 -7.47 0.69 -10.40
N GLY A 66 -6.61 1.04 -11.36
CA GLY A 66 -6.92 0.97 -12.78
C GLY A 66 -7.21 -0.46 -13.23
N LEU A 67 -6.38 -1.42 -12.82
CA LEU A 67 -6.59 -2.85 -13.06
C LEU A 67 -7.87 -3.34 -12.36
N ALA A 68 -8.08 -2.96 -11.10
CA ALA A 68 -9.26 -3.34 -10.35
C ALA A 68 -10.56 -2.82 -10.99
N LEU A 69 -10.57 -1.57 -11.45
CA LEU A 69 -11.68 -0.96 -12.17
C LEU A 69 -11.94 -1.66 -13.51
N LEU A 70 -10.87 -1.94 -14.28
CA LEU A 70 -10.98 -2.67 -15.54
C LEU A 70 -11.62 -4.04 -15.33
N LEU A 71 -11.12 -4.81 -14.35
CA LEU A 71 -11.68 -6.12 -14.01
C LEU A 71 -13.12 -6.01 -13.52
N ALA A 72 -13.45 -5.01 -12.69
CA ALA A 72 -14.82 -4.80 -12.22
C ALA A 72 -15.79 -4.53 -13.39
N LEU A 73 -15.40 -3.68 -14.34
CA LEU A 73 -16.20 -3.38 -15.54
C LEU A 73 -16.35 -4.60 -16.46
N LEU A 74 -15.31 -5.42 -16.60
CA LEU A 74 -15.37 -6.67 -17.36
C LEU A 74 -16.31 -7.69 -16.71
N LEU A 75 -16.28 -7.82 -15.38
CA LEU A 75 -17.18 -8.70 -14.63
C LEU A 75 -18.65 -8.23 -14.70
N ASP A 76 -18.86 -6.92 -14.72
CA ASP A 76 -20.18 -6.31 -14.84
C ASP A 76 -20.78 -6.45 -16.24
N SER A 77 -19.94 -6.64 -17.27
CA SER A 77 -20.41 -6.82 -18.64
C SER A 77 -21.38 -8.00 -18.82
N ARG A 78 -22.39 -7.82 -19.68
CA ARG A 78 -23.45 -8.81 -19.94
C ARG A 78 -22.92 -10.13 -20.52
N SER A 79 -21.70 -10.12 -21.09
CA SER A 79 -21.03 -11.29 -21.68
C SER A 79 -20.28 -12.16 -20.68
N ALA A 80 -20.12 -11.73 -19.43
CA ALA A 80 -19.43 -12.51 -18.41
C ALA A 80 -20.27 -13.74 -17.99
N ARG A 81 -20.09 -14.87 -18.69
CA ARG A 81 -20.80 -16.14 -18.42
C ARG A 81 -20.30 -16.88 -17.16
N LEU A 82 -19.14 -16.50 -16.61
CA LEU A 82 -18.50 -17.18 -15.46
C LEU A 82 -18.16 -16.24 -14.29
N ARG A 83 -19.03 -15.24 -14.00
CA ARG A 83 -18.80 -14.20 -12.97
C ARG A 83 -18.34 -14.75 -11.63
N LYS A 84 -18.95 -15.83 -11.15
CA LYS A 84 -18.61 -16.45 -9.86
C LYS A 84 -17.19 -17.03 -9.86
N THR A 85 -16.79 -17.72 -10.92
CA THR A 85 -15.45 -18.30 -11.06
C THR A 85 -14.40 -17.20 -11.18
N PHE A 86 -14.60 -16.22 -12.06
CA PHE A 86 -13.69 -15.08 -12.22
C PHE A 86 -13.50 -14.31 -10.91
N ARG A 87 -14.59 -14.09 -10.17
CA ARG A 87 -14.55 -13.45 -8.85
C ARG A 87 -13.65 -14.19 -7.88
N LEU A 88 -13.81 -15.51 -7.80
CA LEU A 88 -13.01 -16.35 -6.91
C LEU A 88 -11.53 -16.35 -7.33
N THR A 89 -11.23 -16.50 -8.62
CA THR A 89 -9.85 -16.53 -9.12
C THR A 89 -9.10 -15.24 -8.83
N PHE A 90 -9.71 -14.08 -9.08
CA PHE A 90 -9.04 -12.80 -8.84
C PHE A 90 -9.00 -12.40 -7.36
N PHE A 91 -9.92 -12.90 -6.54
CA PHE A 91 -9.90 -12.66 -5.09
C PHE A 91 -8.98 -13.61 -4.33
N LEU A 92 -8.68 -14.79 -4.88
CA LEU A 92 -7.85 -15.81 -4.25
C LEU A 92 -6.49 -15.29 -3.75
N PRO A 93 -5.74 -14.43 -4.49
CA PRO A 93 -4.50 -13.84 -4.00
C PRO A 93 -4.63 -13.12 -2.66
N TYR A 94 -5.74 -12.41 -2.46
CA TYR A 94 -6.01 -11.67 -1.23
C TYR A 94 -6.29 -12.59 -0.04
N ALA A 95 -6.82 -13.79 -0.29
CA ALA A 95 -7.12 -14.77 0.75
C ALA A 95 -5.87 -15.45 1.32
N LEU A 96 -4.74 -15.38 0.61
CA LEU A 96 -3.47 -15.93 1.07
C LEU A 96 -2.83 -15.01 2.11
N PRO A 97 -2.21 -15.56 3.17
CA PRO A 97 -1.43 -14.75 4.09
C PRO A 97 -0.31 -14.00 3.35
N GLY A 98 -0.21 -12.69 3.57
CA GLY A 98 0.74 -11.84 2.84
C GLY A 98 2.19 -12.32 2.92
N ALA A 99 2.60 -12.89 4.06
CA ALA A 99 3.95 -13.45 4.22
C ALA A 99 4.19 -14.66 3.30
N VAL A 100 3.20 -15.54 3.16
CA VAL A 100 3.27 -16.71 2.26
C VAL A 100 3.33 -16.26 0.81
N ALA A 101 2.48 -15.30 0.44
CA ALA A 101 2.51 -14.67 -0.87
C ALA A 101 3.88 -14.05 -1.17
N ALA A 102 4.47 -13.35 -0.19
CA ALA A 102 5.76 -12.71 -0.36
C ALA A 102 6.91 -13.69 -0.54
N VAL A 103 6.92 -14.79 0.23
CA VAL A 103 7.90 -15.88 0.07
C VAL A 103 7.75 -16.53 -1.31
N MET A 104 6.52 -16.85 -1.72
CA MET A 104 6.24 -17.43 -3.03
C MET A 104 6.75 -16.53 -4.17
N TRP A 105 6.45 -15.23 -4.11
CA TRP A 105 6.95 -14.26 -5.10
C TRP A 105 8.46 -14.11 -5.06
N SER A 106 9.11 -14.16 -3.89
CA SER A 106 10.57 -14.11 -3.82
C SER A 106 11.22 -15.27 -4.58
N PHE A 107 10.64 -16.47 -4.57
CA PHE A 107 11.12 -17.60 -5.38
C PHE A 107 10.81 -17.41 -6.87
N LEU A 108 9.62 -16.90 -7.21
CA LEU A 108 9.21 -16.65 -8.60
C LEU A 108 9.99 -15.53 -9.29
N LEU A 109 10.67 -14.66 -8.54
CA LEU A 109 11.44 -13.54 -9.08
C LEU A 109 12.95 -13.82 -9.18
N VAL A 110 13.43 -14.93 -8.60
CA VAL A 110 14.84 -15.36 -8.75
C VAL A 110 15.11 -15.75 -10.20
N LYS A 111 16.16 -15.18 -10.79
CA LYS A 111 16.47 -15.33 -12.22
C LYS A 111 16.49 -16.77 -12.71
N ASP A 112 17.06 -17.69 -11.95
CA ASP A 112 17.25 -19.09 -12.35
C ASP A 112 16.07 -20.01 -12.00
N LEU A 113 15.19 -19.57 -11.09
CA LEU A 113 14.02 -20.33 -10.63
C LEU A 113 12.71 -19.79 -11.21
N SER A 114 12.75 -18.61 -11.82
CA SER A 114 11.56 -17.94 -12.30
C SER A 114 11.01 -18.62 -13.55
N PRO A 115 9.71 -18.99 -13.57
CA PRO A 115 9.07 -19.50 -14.78
C PRO A 115 8.93 -18.42 -15.87
N PHE A 116 9.19 -17.15 -15.55
CA PHE A 116 9.01 -16.02 -16.45
C PHE A 116 10.33 -15.59 -17.12
N THR A 117 11.45 -15.63 -16.41
CA THR A 117 12.74 -15.11 -16.89
C THR A 117 13.29 -15.90 -18.08
N GLY A 118 13.05 -17.22 -18.15
CA GLY A 118 13.42 -18.05 -19.30
C GLY A 118 12.78 -17.55 -20.61
N PRO A 119 11.44 -17.51 -20.72
CA PRO A 119 10.75 -16.92 -21.88
C PRO A 119 11.15 -15.47 -22.18
N LEU A 120 11.30 -14.63 -21.16
CA LEU A 120 11.74 -13.24 -21.32
C LEU A 120 13.17 -13.13 -21.89
N SER A 121 14.06 -14.06 -21.53
CA SER A 121 15.43 -14.08 -22.05
C SER A 121 15.48 -14.41 -23.55
N HIS A 122 14.55 -15.23 -24.06
CA HIS A 122 14.39 -15.48 -25.51
C HIS A 122 13.91 -14.23 -26.27
N LEU A 123 13.26 -13.30 -25.57
CA LEU A 123 12.86 -11.98 -26.10
C LEU A 123 13.94 -10.91 -25.86
N GLY A 124 15.13 -11.28 -25.40
CA GLY A 124 16.25 -10.38 -25.13
C GLY A 124 16.17 -9.62 -23.80
N ILE A 125 15.18 -9.92 -22.95
CA ILE A 125 14.98 -9.25 -21.66
C ILE A 125 15.65 -10.10 -20.57
N THR A 126 16.85 -9.70 -20.15
CA THR A 126 17.64 -10.38 -19.11
C THR A 126 17.64 -9.62 -17.78
N THR A 127 16.48 -9.07 -17.42
CA THR A 127 16.31 -8.26 -16.20
C THR A 127 16.35 -9.11 -14.94
N ASP A 128 17.15 -8.69 -13.96
CA ASP A 128 17.09 -9.21 -12.59
C ASP A 128 16.06 -8.42 -11.78
N PHE A 129 14.89 -9.03 -11.55
CA PHE A 129 13.78 -8.42 -10.82
C PHE A 129 14.07 -8.24 -9.31
N LEU A 130 15.11 -8.87 -8.78
CA LEU A 130 15.54 -8.71 -7.39
C LEU A 130 16.78 -7.82 -7.23
N SER A 131 17.24 -7.22 -8.33
CA SER A 131 18.30 -6.21 -8.26
C SER A 131 17.82 -4.94 -7.53
N PRO A 132 18.73 -4.16 -6.89
CA PRO A 132 18.35 -3.00 -6.09
C PRO A 132 17.46 -1.96 -6.79
N SER A 133 17.59 -1.82 -8.12
CA SER A 133 16.78 -0.91 -8.93
C SER A 133 15.37 -1.43 -9.21
N TRP A 134 15.19 -2.75 -9.26
CA TRP A 134 13.91 -3.40 -9.58
C TRP A 134 13.11 -3.83 -8.35
N VAL A 135 13.75 -3.94 -7.18
CA VAL A 135 13.10 -4.28 -5.91
C VAL A 135 11.82 -3.48 -5.64
N PRO A 136 11.76 -2.14 -5.79
CA PRO A 136 10.52 -1.39 -5.57
C PRO A 136 9.39 -1.80 -6.53
N VAL A 137 9.74 -2.12 -7.78
CA VAL A 137 8.78 -2.59 -8.80
C VAL A 137 8.27 -3.98 -8.46
N SER A 138 9.16 -4.88 -8.03
CA SER A 138 8.82 -6.23 -7.59
C SER A 138 7.89 -6.23 -6.39
N ILE A 139 8.18 -5.42 -5.36
CA ILE A 139 7.29 -5.23 -4.22
C ILE A 139 5.95 -4.63 -4.68
N GLY A 140 5.97 -3.62 -5.55
CA GLY A 140 4.75 -3.04 -6.10
C GLY A 140 3.88 -4.05 -6.86
N ASN A 141 4.50 -4.97 -7.59
CA ASN A 141 3.82 -6.07 -8.28
C ASN A 141 3.19 -7.06 -7.28
N MET A 142 3.92 -7.45 -6.22
CA MET A 142 3.41 -8.33 -5.17
C MET A 142 2.16 -7.73 -4.50
N ILE A 143 2.23 -6.45 -4.13
CA ILE A 143 1.10 -5.72 -3.53
C ILE A 143 -0.07 -5.65 -4.52
N THR A 144 0.20 -5.29 -5.77
CA THR A 144 -0.82 -5.20 -6.81
C THR A 144 -1.53 -6.54 -7.01
N TRP A 145 -0.78 -7.64 -7.10
CA TRP A 145 -1.34 -8.97 -7.24
C TRP A 145 -2.23 -9.37 -6.05
N GLY A 146 -1.78 -9.08 -4.82
CA GLY A 146 -2.54 -9.40 -3.61
C GLY A 146 -3.81 -8.58 -3.44
N TRP A 147 -3.80 -7.30 -3.81
CA TRP A 147 -4.87 -6.36 -3.47
C TRP A 147 -5.79 -5.95 -4.62
N THR A 148 -5.42 -6.23 -5.88
CA THR A 148 -6.27 -5.89 -7.05
C THR A 148 -7.64 -6.57 -6.95
N GLY A 149 -7.68 -7.85 -6.56
CA GLY A 149 -8.93 -8.60 -6.42
C GLY A 149 -9.87 -8.03 -5.37
N TYR A 150 -9.32 -7.64 -4.22
CA TYR A 150 -10.06 -7.00 -3.14
C TYR A 150 -10.68 -5.67 -3.58
N ASN A 151 -9.87 -4.78 -4.17
CA ASN A 151 -10.35 -3.50 -4.66
C ASN A 151 -11.38 -3.67 -5.80
N MET A 152 -11.16 -4.65 -6.68
CA MET A 152 -12.08 -4.99 -7.76
C MET A 152 -13.45 -5.36 -7.21
N LEU A 153 -13.51 -6.15 -6.14
CA LEU A 153 -14.77 -6.54 -5.51
C LEU A 153 -15.54 -5.36 -4.95
N ILE A 154 -14.85 -4.41 -4.30
CA ILE A 154 -15.49 -3.21 -3.76
C ILE A 154 -16.09 -2.38 -4.91
N ILE A 155 -15.30 -2.13 -5.95
CA ILE A 155 -15.75 -1.35 -7.12
C ILE A 155 -16.89 -2.08 -7.84
N TYR A 156 -16.78 -3.40 -8.00
CA TYR A 156 -17.81 -4.23 -8.61
C TYR A 156 -19.12 -4.22 -7.81
N SER A 157 -19.05 -4.33 -6.48
CA SER A 157 -20.24 -4.22 -5.63
C SER A 157 -20.92 -2.87 -5.78
N ALA A 158 -20.16 -1.78 -5.92
CA ALA A 158 -20.71 -0.46 -6.21
C ALA A 158 -21.32 -0.35 -7.63
N LEU A 159 -20.79 -1.07 -8.62
CA LEU A 159 -21.43 -1.16 -9.94
C LEU A 159 -22.79 -1.86 -9.85
N GLN A 160 -22.92 -2.88 -9.01
CA GLN A 160 -24.18 -3.62 -8.83
C GLN A 160 -25.28 -2.80 -8.14
N THR A 161 -24.95 -1.71 -7.46
CA THR A 161 -25.96 -0.83 -6.84
C THR A 161 -26.55 0.19 -7.81
N ILE A 162 -26.02 0.30 -9.05
CA ILE A 162 -26.56 1.20 -10.06
C ILE A 162 -27.92 0.66 -10.53
N PRO A 163 -29.02 1.45 -10.44
CA PRO A 163 -30.33 1.00 -10.89
C PRO A 163 -30.32 0.63 -12.38
N ALA A 164 -31.00 -0.46 -12.74
CA ALA A 164 -31.07 -0.93 -14.13
C ALA A 164 -31.66 0.14 -15.06
N GLU A 165 -32.65 0.89 -14.58
CA GLU A 165 -33.31 2.00 -15.30
C GLU A 165 -32.31 3.07 -15.77
N VAL A 166 -31.29 3.39 -14.98
CA VAL A 166 -30.23 4.36 -15.37
C VAL A 166 -29.40 3.82 -16.52
N ILE A 167 -29.11 2.52 -16.51
CA ILE A 167 -28.34 1.86 -17.56
C ILE A 167 -29.18 1.72 -18.84
N GLU A 168 -30.47 1.43 -18.72
CA GLU A 168 -31.41 1.34 -19.83
C GLU A 168 -31.65 2.70 -20.49
N ALA A 169 -31.87 3.75 -19.69
CA ALA A 169 -31.98 5.13 -20.19
C ALA A 169 -30.72 5.55 -20.96
N ALA A 170 -29.53 5.29 -20.41
CA ALA A 170 -28.28 5.55 -21.11
C ALA A 170 -28.16 4.76 -22.43
N ALA A 171 -28.65 3.52 -22.47
CA ALA A 171 -28.66 2.72 -23.70
C ALA A 171 -29.61 3.30 -24.77
N LEU A 172 -30.76 3.84 -24.37
CA LEU A 172 -31.68 4.56 -25.25
C LEU A 172 -31.04 5.83 -25.83
N ASP A 173 -30.20 6.52 -25.04
CA ASP A 173 -29.39 7.66 -25.48
C ASP A 173 -28.17 7.26 -26.36
N GLY A 174 -28.09 5.99 -26.78
CA GLY A 174 -27.00 5.46 -27.60
C GLY A 174 -25.68 5.27 -26.85
N CYS A 175 -25.66 5.38 -25.52
CA CYS A 175 -24.48 5.09 -24.72
C CYS A 175 -24.32 3.58 -24.51
N THR A 176 -23.52 2.94 -25.37
CA THR A 176 -23.23 1.50 -25.29
C THR A 176 -21.73 1.23 -25.15
N GLY A 177 -21.40 0.00 -24.71
CA GLY A 177 -20.02 -0.49 -24.62
C GLY A 177 -19.09 0.40 -23.80
N ARG A 178 -18.00 0.90 -24.42
CA ARG A 178 -17.01 1.78 -23.77
C ARG A 178 -17.63 3.10 -23.32
N ARG A 179 -18.54 3.70 -24.12
CA ARG A 179 -19.15 4.99 -23.77
C ARG A 179 -19.99 4.89 -22.50
N LEU A 180 -20.73 3.80 -22.33
CA LEU A 180 -21.47 3.50 -21.10
C LEU A 180 -20.53 3.36 -19.89
N ALA A 181 -19.41 2.66 -20.05
CA ALA A 181 -18.43 2.49 -18.98
C ALA A 181 -17.83 3.83 -18.51
N TRP A 182 -17.34 4.64 -19.45
CA TRP A 182 -16.65 5.90 -19.15
C TRP A 182 -17.57 7.05 -18.75
N SER A 183 -18.77 7.14 -19.36
CA SER A 183 -19.64 8.31 -19.19
C SER A 183 -20.71 8.11 -18.12
N VAL A 184 -21.03 6.86 -17.75
CA VAL A 184 -22.11 6.56 -16.80
C VAL A 184 -21.57 5.78 -15.61
N LYS A 185 -21.00 4.59 -15.84
CA LYS A 185 -20.59 3.68 -14.75
C LYS A 185 -19.46 4.26 -13.91
N ILE A 186 -18.35 4.67 -14.53
CA ILE A 186 -17.19 5.21 -13.82
C ILE A 186 -17.57 6.45 -12.96
N PRO A 187 -18.30 7.45 -13.48
CA PRO A 187 -18.78 8.57 -12.68
C PRO A 187 -19.62 8.14 -11.48
N LEU A 188 -20.55 7.21 -11.65
CA LEU A 188 -21.43 6.75 -10.57
C LEU A 188 -20.69 5.97 -9.48
N VAL A 189 -19.59 5.27 -9.81
CA VAL A 189 -18.75 4.57 -8.82
C VAL A 189 -17.57 5.38 -8.30
N ARG A 190 -17.47 6.67 -8.65
CA ARG A 190 -16.44 7.58 -8.10
C ARG A 190 -16.33 7.55 -6.57
N PRO A 191 -17.43 7.49 -5.79
CA PRO A 191 -17.33 7.39 -4.33
C PRO A 191 -16.59 6.12 -3.88
N ALA A 192 -16.87 4.99 -4.53
CA ALA A 192 -16.20 3.72 -4.26
C ALA A 192 -14.71 3.78 -4.64
N LEU A 193 -14.37 4.37 -5.80
CA LEU A 193 -12.98 4.61 -6.21
C LEU A 193 -12.24 5.53 -5.25
N GLY A 194 -12.91 6.56 -4.73
CA GLY A 194 -12.34 7.45 -3.72
C GLY A 194 -12.00 6.70 -2.43
N LEU A 195 -12.93 5.87 -1.94
CA LEU A 195 -12.75 5.07 -0.73
C LEU A 195 -11.62 4.05 -0.90
N THR A 196 -11.61 3.28 -1.99
CA THR A 196 -10.56 2.29 -2.25
C THR A 196 -9.19 2.94 -2.42
N THR A 197 -9.12 4.15 -2.99
CA THR A 197 -7.88 4.92 -3.06
C THR A 197 -7.38 5.32 -1.68
N VAL A 198 -8.25 5.85 -0.81
CA VAL A 198 -7.88 6.22 0.56
C VAL A 198 -7.35 5.01 1.34
N PHE A 199 -8.04 3.87 1.27
CA PHE A 199 -7.58 2.65 1.93
C PHE A 199 -6.28 2.11 1.34
N SER A 200 -6.10 2.22 0.02
CA SER A 200 -4.85 1.82 -0.63
C SER A 200 -3.68 2.70 -0.20
N ILE A 201 -3.87 4.03 -0.09
CA ILE A 201 -2.84 4.94 0.42
C ILE A 201 -2.46 4.58 1.86
N ILE A 202 -3.44 4.34 2.72
CA ILE A 202 -3.23 3.96 4.12
C ILE A 202 -2.51 2.61 4.22
N GLY A 203 -2.88 1.64 3.37
CA GLY A 203 -2.25 0.33 3.30
C GLY A 203 -0.80 0.41 2.83
N THR A 204 -0.53 1.15 1.75
CA THR A 204 0.83 1.32 1.23
C THR A 204 1.73 2.06 2.22
N ALA A 205 1.22 3.08 2.93
CA ALA A 205 1.99 3.75 3.99
C ALA A 205 2.40 2.80 5.13
N GLN A 206 1.64 1.72 5.32
CA GLN A 206 1.90 0.67 6.30
C GLN A 206 2.64 -0.55 5.72
N LEU A 207 3.33 -0.37 4.58
CA LEU A 207 4.08 -1.44 3.93
C LEU A 207 5.13 -2.05 4.88
N TYR A 208 5.00 -3.34 5.15
CA TYR A 208 5.91 -4.09 6.02
C TYR A 208 6.18 -5.51 5.52
N THR A 209 5.12 -6.27 5.24
CA THR A 209 5.23 -7.72 5.02
C THR A 209 6.15 -8.11 3.87
N GLU A 210 5.94 -7.56 2.68
CA GLU A 210 6.71 -7.87 1.48
C GLU A 210 8.20 -7.51 1.64
N PRO A 211 8.57 -6.26 1.99
CA PRO A 211 9.98 -5.93 2.18
C PRO A 211 10.61 -6.64 3.38
N ALA A 212 9.87 -6.93 4.46
CA ALA A 212 10.42 -7.68 5.60
C ALA A 212 10.80 -9.11 5.21
N VAL A 213 9.98 -9.79 4.40
CA VAL A 213 10.30 -11.12 3.88
C VAL A 213 11.54 -11.08 2.97
N LEU A 214 11.61 -10.10 2.06
CA LEU A 214 12.76 -9.96 1.17
C LEU A 214 14.05 -9.57 1.94
N ALA A 215 13.94 -8.74 2.97
CA ALA A 215 15.06 -8.41 3.87
C ALA A 215 15.54 -9.64 4.63
N GLY A 216 14.63 -10.47 5.15
CA GLY A 216 14.94 -11.73 5.82
C GLY A 216 15.62 -12.74 4.90
N ALA A 217 15.23 -12.76 3.62
CA ALA A 217 15.89 -13.53 2.57
C ALA A 217 17.21 -12.91 2.07
N ARG A 218 17.64 -11.77 2.64
CA ARG A 218 18.88 -11.04 2.29
C ARG A 218 18.97 -10.62 0.83
N ILE A 219 17.84 -10.26 0.23
CA ILE A 219 17.81 -9.75 -1.15
C ILE A 219 18.59 -8.44 -1.25
N PRO A 220 19.53 -8.31 -2.21
CA PRO A 220 20.29 -7.08 -2.42
C PRO A 220 19.37 -5.87 -2.62
N GLY A 221 19.65 -4.77 -1.93
CA GLY A 221 18.87 -3.53 -2.03
C GLY A 221 17.63 -3.45 -1.12
N VAL A 222 17.31 -4.51 -0.37
CA VAL A 222 16.28 -4.47 0.67
C VAL A 222 16.93 -4.36 2.06
N SER A 223 16.99 -3.14 2.59
CA SER A 223 17.51 -2.88 3.94
C SER A 223 16.48 -3.29 5.02
N PRO A 224 16.92 -3.68 6.24
CA PRO A 224 16.04 -3.79 7.41
C PRO A 224 15.29 -2.48 7.76
N LYS A 225 15.67 -1.35 7.16
CA LYS A 225 14.98 -0.05 7.29
C LYS A 225 14.26 0.38 6.00
N PHE A 226 13.87 -0.58 5.14
CA PHE A 226 13.34 -0.28 3.81
C PHE A 226 12.08 0.59 3.83
N SER A 227 11.15 0.29 4.74
CA SER A 227 9.93 1.07 4.96
C SER A 227 9.96 1.80 6.31
N PRO A 228 9.13 2.84 6.51
CA PRO A 228 9.06 3.57 7.76
C PRO A 228 8.75 2.67 8.96
N ILE A 229 7.82 1.74 8.80
CA ILE A 229 7.47 0.77 9.87
C ILE A 229 8.67 -0.12 10.19
N MET A 230 9.39 -0.60 9.17
CA MET A 230 10.58 -1.40 9.40
C MET A 230 11.69 -0.61 10.13
N ASN A 231 11.91 0.66 9.79
CA ASN A 231 12.86 1.49 10.53
C ASN A 231 12.45 1.65 12.00
N THR A 232 11.16 1.86 12.25
CA THR A 232 10.62 1.91 13.61
C THR A 232 10.84 0.61 14.38
N THR A 233 10.69 -0.56 13.75
CA THR A 233 11.01 -1.84 14.41
C THR A 233 12.50 -1.94 14.76
N VAL A 234 13.39 -1.47 13.87
CA VAL A 234 14.84 -1.42 14.15
C VAL A 234 15.14 -0.49 15.33
N SER A 235 14.53 0.69 15.39
CA SER A 235 14.66 1.62 16.52
C SER A 235 14.16 1.00 17.83
N MET A 236 13.09 0.21 17.80
CA MET A 236 12.61 -0.55 18.97
C MET A 236 13.61 -1.62 19.41
N ASP A 237 14.15 -2.41 18.47
CA ASP A 237 15.10 -3.50 18.74
C ASP A 237 16.43 -2.99 19.32
N MET A 238 16.84 -1.77 18.92
CA MET A 238 18.01 -1.08 19.49
C MET A 238 17.76 -0.49 20.90
N GLY A 239 16.57 -0.69 21.48
CA GLY A 239 16.20 -0.19 22.80
C GLY A 239 15.85 1.30 22.83
N SER A 240 15.56 1.90 21.67
CA SER A 240 15.17 3.32 21.52
C SER A 240 13.65 3.48 21.36
N GLN A 241 12.87 2.90 22.28
CA GLN A 241 11.41 2.86 22.21
C GLN A 241 10.74 4.24 22.06
N ASN A 242 11.30 5.28 22.68
CA ASN A 242 10.74 6.64 22.57
C ASN A 242 11.00 7.27 21.18
N LEU A 243 12.11 6.92 20.53
CA LEU A 243 12.39 7.34 19.16
C LEU A 243 11.43 6.64 18.20
N ALA A 244 11.25 5.32 18.36
CA ALA A 244 10.28 4.55 17.60
C ALA A 244 8.84 5.07 17.77
N ALA A 245 8.47 5.50 18.98
CA ALA A 245 7.18 6.15 19.23
C ALA A 245 7.05 7.47 18.43
N ALA A 246 8.09 8.30 18.41
CA ALA A 246 8.10 9.53 17.61
C ALA A 246 8.01 9.25 16.10
N GLU A 247 8.78 8.29 15.58
CA GLU A 247 8.71 7.84 14.18
C GLU A 247 7.31 7.33 13.80
N SER A 248 6.68 6.54 14.68
CA SER A 248 5.30 6.05 14.50
C SER A 248 4.29 7.20 14.42
N VAL A 249 4.44 8.22 15.28
CA VAL A 249 3.60 9.42 15.25
C VAL A 249 3.81 10.21 13.96
N VAL A 250 5.06 10.38 13.51
CA VAL A 250 5.36 11.04 12.23
C VAL A 250 4.72 10.29 11.07
N LEU A 251 4.85 8.96 11.03
CA LEU A 251 4.24 8.14 9.99
C LEU A 251 2.70 8.26 10.00
N ALA A 252 2.08 8.27 11.18
CA ALA A 252 0.64 8.45 11.32
C ALA A 252 0.18 9.82 10.78
N VAL A 253 0.91 10.89 11.10
CA VAL A 253 0.62 12.25 10.58
C VAL A 253 0.79 12.29 9.06
N VAL A 254 1.87 11.73 8.51
CA VAL A 254 2.11 11.67 7.06
C VAL A 254 0.98 10.91 6.36
N THR A 255 0.60 9.76 6.89
CA THR A 255 -0.49 8.93 6.35
C THR A 255 -1.82 9.67 6.39
N LEU A 256 -2.11 10.38 7.49
CA LEU A 256 -3.30 11.20 7.64
C LEU A 256 -3.32 12.34 6.61
N VAL A 257 -2.22 13.08 6.46
CA VAL A 257 -2.11 14.18 5.50
C VAL A 257 -2.33 13.69 4.07
N LEU A 258 -1.71 12.57 3.68
CA LEU A 258 -1.86 12.00 2.34
C LEU A 258 -3.29 11.52 2.07
N SER A 259 -3.88 10.78 3.00
CA SER A 259 -5.24 10.22 2.85
C SER A 259 -6.34 11.30 2.90
N PHE A 260 -6.31 12.20 3.87
CA PHE A 260 -7.27 13.31 3.96
C PHE A 260 -7.08 14.34 2.85
N GLY A 261 -5.82 14.61 2.47
CA GLY A 261 -5.51 15.49 1.34
C GLY A 261 -6.15 14.98 0.04
N PHE A 262 -6.01 13.68 -0.23
CA PHE A 262 -6.66 13.05 -1.37
C PHE A 262 -8.19 13.10 -1.30
N LEU A 263 -8.79 12.77 -0.14
CA LEU A 263 -10.23 12.78 0.05
C LEU A 263 -10.82 14.19 -0.21
N LYS A 264 -10.21 15.22 0.37
CA LYS A 264 -10.65 16.61 0.22
C LYS A 264 -10.51 17.10 -1.22
N TYR A 265 -9.44 16.71 -1.91
CA TYR A 265 -9.26 17.01 -3.33
C TYR A 265 -10.36 16.37 -4.20
N ASN A 266 -10.72 15.12 -3.91
CA ASN A 266 -11.74 14.40 -4.68
C ASN A 266 -13.17 14.94 -4.41
N GLN A 267 -13.50 15.24 -3.15
CA GLN A 267 -14.81 15.84 -2.78
C GLN A 267 -15.04 17.21 -3.44
N ARG A 268 -14.01 18.05 -3.51
CA ARG A 268 -14.10 19.36 -4.16
C ARG A 268 -14.44 19.26 -5.65
N LYS A 269 -13.90 18.27 -6.35
CA LYS A 269 -14.21 18.02 -7.77
C LYS A 269 -15.59 17.40 -7.99
N GLY A 270 -16.08 16.63 -7.02
CA GLY A 270 -17.43 16.06 -7.06
C GLY A 270 -18.55 17.07 -6.82
N ALA A 271 -18.26 18.20 -6.14
CA ALA A 271 -19.23 19.27 -5.91
C ALA A 271 -19.33 20.28 -7.07
N THR A 272 -18.41 20.21 -8.05
CA THR A 272 -18.32 21.13 -9.20
C THR A 272 -18.72 20.49 -10.53
N ALA A 273 -19.21 19.25 -10.52
CA ALA A 273 -19.62 18.49 -11.70
C ALA A 273 -21.05 17.99 -11.52
#